data_AF-A0A6A6DDQ9-F1
#
_entry.id   AF-A0A6A6DDQ9-F1
#
_cell.length_a   1.000
_cell.length_b   1.000
_cell.length_c   1.000
_cell.angle_alpha   90.00
_cell.angle_beta   90.00
_cell.angle_gamma   90.00
#
_symmetry.space_group_name_H-M   'P 1'
#
loop_
_entity.id
_entity.type
_entity.pdbx_description
1 polymer ?
#
loop_
_entity_poly.entity_id
_entity_poly.type
_entity_poly.pdbx_seq_one_letter_code
_entity_poly.pdbx_strand_id
1 'polypeptide(L)'
;MFSSICCTCCSAIVDSAIVAAGDKANLSDIRAAAKGCQLCVVLLHALKRCRDDDDPSVQIVRTMSALKIGGTGPRTLRLCSDMEYSADTGNGIQISFPVLPEAEGPARFALLRAWLRWCDESHECNKYYVESKIALPTRLLHVGDPDDPHYDSDALHKKQFCTTQDNVGQRMGGFSISDLPKTFQDAIKVTRELRVPYLWIDSLCIIQYGDDGKDWEHESRCMEEVFSSAYCTIAATSAVDSNAGFLARNGSSEYVHVQDASRRQFYICADIDDYGNDVEKAQLNTRAWVMQERVLARRTIHFSANQTYFECGKGVYCETLTRMKR
;
A
#
# COMPACT_ATOMS: atom_id res chain seq x y z
N MET A 1 -27.75 -3.46 14.51
CA MET A 1 -29.07 -4.08 14.24
C MET A 1 -29.66 -3.42 12.98
N PHE A 2 -29.27 -3.84 11.78
CA PHE A 2 -29.96 -3.48 10.54
C PHE A 2 -29.77 -4.60 9.51
N SER A 3 -30.77 -5.47 9.40
CA SER A 3 -30.97 -6.34 8.25
C SER A 3 -31.51 -5.44 7.14
N SER A 4 -30.66 -4.99 6.21
CA SER A 4 -31.13 -4.26 5.04
C SER A 4 -31.60 -5.31 4.03
N ILE A 5 -32.91 -5.39 3.82
CA ILE A 5 -33.49 -6.06 2.67
C ILE A 5 -32.92 -5.33 1.44
N CYS A 6 -32.05 -5.98 0.67
CA CYS A 6 -31.55 -5.42 -0.59
C CYS A 6 -32.74 -5.08 -1.50
N CYS A 7 -32.64 -3.99 -2.27
CA CYS A 7 -33.62 -3.76 -3.35
C CYS A 7 -33.59 -4.95 -4.31
N THR A 8 -34.67 -5.15 -5.07
CA THR A 8 -34.73 -6.16 -6.14
C THR A 8 -33.54 -6.08 -7.10
N CYS A 9 -33.09 -4.85 -7.42
CA CYS A 9 -31.89 -4.60 -8.21
C CYS A 9 -30.61 -5.20 -7.61
N CYS A 10 -30.42 -5.02 -6.30
CA CYS A 10 -29.24 -5.44 -5.59
C CYS A 10 -29.28 -6.92 -5.25
N SER A 11 -30.45 -7.52 -5.00
CA SER A 11 -30.59 -8.96 -4.76
C SER A 11 -30.07 -9.78 -5.94
N ALA A 12 -30.40 -9.39 -7.17
CA ALA A 12 -29.87 -10.06 -8.37
C ALA A 12 -28.33 -10.06 -8.43
N ILE A 13 -27.69 -9.00 -7.93
CA ILE A 13 -26.23 -8.86 -7.87
C ILE A 13 -25.63 -9.61 -6.66
N VAL A 14 -26.34 -9.64 -5.54
CA VAL A 14 -25.88 -10.20 -4.26
C VAL A 14 -25.99 -11.73 -4.23
N ASP A 15 -27.01 -12.30 -4.87
CA ASP A 15 -27.33 -13.72 -4.74
C ASP A 15 -26.60 -14.60 -5.76
N SER A 16 -26.22 -14.06 -6.92
CA SER A 16 -25.52 -14.82 -7.97
C SER A 16 -24.03 -14.44 -8.07
N ALA A 17 -23.15 -15.44 -8.00
CA ALA A 17 -21.70 -15.25 -8.08
C ALA A 17 -21.12 -15.36 -9.51
N ILE A 18 -21.91 -15.90 -10.45
CA ILE A 18 -21.51 -16.13 -11.84
C ILE A 18 -22.30 -15.15 -12.70
N VAL A 19 -21.66 -14.56 -13.71
CA VAL A 19 -22.33 -13.68 -14.68
C VAL A 19 -23.35 -14.49 -15.48
N ALA A 20 -24.61 -14.54 -15.04
CA ALA A 20 -25.72 -14.99 -15.88
C ALA A 20 -26.43 -13.79 -16.53
N ALA A 21 -27.18 -14.03 -17.60
CA ALA A 21 -27.88 -12.98 -18.33
C ALA A 21 -28.87 -12.16 -17.46
N GLY A 22 -29.32 -12.72 -16.32
CA GLY A 22 -30.22 -12.09 -15.35
C GLY A 22 -29.54 -11.36 -14.19
N ASP A 23 -28.23 -11.47 -14.01
CA ASP A 23 -27.51 -10.93 -12.83
C ASP A 23 -26.93 -9.54 -13.10
N LYS A 24 -27.78 -8.69 -13.68
CA LYS A 24 -27.42 -7.33 -14.10
C LYS A 24 -28.41 -6.34 -13.52
N ALA A 25 -27.91 -5.21 -13.04
CA ALA A 25 -28.75 -4.07 -12.68
C ALA A 25 -28.45 -2.89 -13.61
N ASN A 26 -29.49 -2.23 -14.12
CA ASN A 26 -29.33 -1.01 -14.90
C ASN A 26 -29.11 0.19 -13.98
N LEU A 27 -28.38 1.18 -14.47
CA LEU A 27 -28.10 2.40 -13.71
C LEU A 27 -29.37 3.18 -13.34
N SER A 28 -30.39 3.17 -14.20
CA SER A 28 -31.70 3.79 -13.91
C SER A 28 -32.34 3.20 -12.65
N ASP A 29 -32.29 1.88 -12.51
CA ASP A 29 -32.94 1.14 -11.42
C ASP A 29 -32.18 1.37 -10.11
N ILE A 30 -30.85 1.38 -10.18
CA ILE A 30 -29.97 1.71 -9.05
C ILE A 30 -30.26 3.13 -8.55
N ARG A 31 -30.40 4.11 -9.45
CA ARG A 31 -30.72 5.51 -9.09
C ARG A 31 -32.08 5.62 -8.41
N ALA A 32 -33.10 4.96 -8.97
CA ALA A 32 -34.44 4.96 -8.39
C ALA A 32 -34.45 4.36 -6.98
N ALA A 33 -33.68 3.29 -6.76
CA ALA A 33 -33.60 2.58 -5.48
C ALA A 33 -32.68 3.25 -4.44
N ALA A 34 -31.78 4.15 -4.84
CA ALA A 34 -30.80 4.79 -3.94
C ALA A 34 -31.42 5.56 -2.77
N LYS A 35 -32.69 5.99 -2.87
CA LYS A 35 -33.40 6.64 -1.76
C LYS A 35 -33.66 5.72 -0.56
N GLY A 36 -33.66 4.39 -0.77
CA GLY A 36 -33.97 3.40 0.26
C GLY A 36 -33.00 2.22 0.33
N CYS A 37 -32.00 2.15 -0.54
CA CYS A 37 -31.02 1.07 -0.58
C CYS A 37 -29.59 1.59 -0.43
N GLN A 38 -28.94 1.25 0.68
CA GLN A 38 -27.58 1.69 0.98
C GLN A 38 -26.55 1.16 -0.04
N LEU A 39 -26.73 -0.07 -0.55
CA LEU A 39 -25.85 -0.61 -1.59
C LEU A 39 -25.94 0.19 -2.89
N CYS A 40 -27.14 0.64 -3.27
CA CYS A 40 -27.28 1.55 -4.42
C CYS A 40 -26.56 2.88 -4.19
N VAL A 41 -26.59 3.44 -2.97
CA VAL A 41 -25.85 4.67 -2.64
C VAL A 41 -24.35 4.49 -2.81
N VAL A 42 -23.79 3.45 -2.20
CA VAL A 42 -22.35 3.14 -2.28
C VAL A 42 -21.92 2.84 -3.72
N LEU A 43 -22.76 2.13 -4.48
CA LEU A 43 -22.50 1.85 -5.89
C LEU A 43 -22.51 3.14 -6.73
N LEU A 44 -23.44 4.06 -6.51
CA LEU A 44 -23.44 5.36 -7.20
C LEU A 44 -22.22 6.21 -6.84
N HIS A 45 -21.78 6.20 -5.57
CA HIS A 45 -20.55 6.88 -5.17
C HIS A 45 -19.32 6.29 -5.86
N ALA A 46 -19.23 4.96 -5.96
CA ALA A 46 -18.13 4.29 -6.67
C ALA A 46 -18.18 4.57 -8.18
N LEU A 47 -19.36 4.58 -8.80
CA LEU A 47 -19.50 4.85 -10.23
C LEU A 47 -19.02 6.24 -10.63
N LYS A 48 -19.27 7.26 -9.80
CA LYS A 48 -18.74 8.62 -10.00
C LYS A 48 -17.22 8.70 -10.05
N ARG A 49 -16.50 7.71 -9.50
CA ARG A 49 -15.03 7.65 -9.55
C ARG A 49 -14.52 7.08 -10.87
N CYS A 50 -15.35 6.28 -11.55
CA CYS A 50 -14.96 5.58 -12.77
C CYS A 50 -15.47 6.28 -14.04
N ARG A 51 -16.52 7.10 -13.94
CA ARG A 51 -17.14 7.78 -15.08
C ARG A 51 -17.91 9.03 -14.66
N ASP A 52 -17.99 9.97 -15.61
CA ASP A 52 -18.70 11.25 -15.49
C ASP A 52 -20.00 11.30 -16.32
N ASP A 53 -20.25 10.31 -17.18
CA ASP A 53 -21.43 10.31 -18.06
C ASP A 53 -22.66 9.65 -17.41
N ASP A 54 -23.85 10.08 -17.82
CA ASP A 54 -25.12 9.68 -17.22
C ASP A 54 -25.86 8.57 -17.97
N ASP A 55 -25.18 7.88 -18.90
CA ASP A 55 -25.81 6.88 -19.78
C ASP A 55 -26.63 5.84 -18.98
N PRO A 56 -27.97 5.81 -19.16
CA PRO A 56 -28.85 4.89 -18.44
C PRO A 56 -28.71 3.43 -18.91
N SER A 57 -28.08 3.18 -20.06
CA SER A 57 -27.86 1.84 -20.61
C SER A 57 -26.74 1.07 -19.89
N VAL A 58 -26.02 1.73 -18.97
CA VAL A 58 -24.97 1.10 -18.18
C VAL A 58 -25.53 -0.02 -17.31
N GLN A 59 -24.95 -1.20 -17.49
CA GLN A 59 -25.24 -2.40 -16.72
C GLN A 59 -24.15 -2.63 -15.68
N ILE A 60 -24.54 -2.93 -14.45
CA ILE A 60 -23.65 -3.40 -13.41
C ILE A 60 -23.76 -4.91 -13.33
N VAL A 61 -22.61 -5.57 -13.39
CA VAL A 61 -22.49 -7.02 -13.45
C VAL A 61 -21.61 -7.51 -12.32
N ARG A 62 -22.01 -8.57 -11.62
CA ARG A 62 -21.12 -9.26 -10.68
C ARG A 62 -20.32 -10.34 -11.38
N THR A 63 -19.02 -10.34 -11.17
CA THR A 63 -18.11 -11.43 -11.54
C THR A 63 -17.34 -11.85 -10.30
N MET A 64 -17.69 -12.99 -9.69
CA MET A 64 -17.08 -13.48 -8.44
C MET A 64 -17.13 -12.41 -7.32
N SER A 65 -15.96 -11.90 -6.89
CA SER A 65 -15.80 -10.90 -5.83
C SER A 65 -15.81 -9.46 -6.34
N ALA A 66 -16.18 -9.22 -7.60
CA ALA A 66 -16.14 -7.90 -8.22
C ALA A 66 -17.51 -7.47 -8.77
N LEU A 67 -17.91 -6.23 -8.50
CA LEU A 67 -18.96 -5.55 -9.25
C LEU A 67 -18.33 -4.65 -10.29
N LYS A 68 -18.72 -4.81 -11.55
CA LYS A 68 -18.07 -4.20 -12.71
C LYS A 68 -19.09 -3.46 -13.57
N ILE A 69 -18.61 -2.44 -14.27
CA ILE A 69 -19.37 -1.78 -15.35
C ILE A 69 -19.33 -2.68 -16.57
N GLY A 70 -20.45 -3.25 -16.97
CA GLY A 70 -20.53 -4.26 -18.02
C GLY A 70 -19.72 -5.53 -17.71
N GLY A 71 -19.54 -6.40 -18.72
CA GLY A 71 -18.77 -7.65 -18.55
C GLY A 71 -17.25 -7.46 -18.53
N THR A 72 -16.75 -6.44 -19.22
CA THR A 72 -15.30 -6.21 -19.43
C THR A 72 -14.79 -4.89 -18.86
N GLY A 73 -15.67 -4.02 -18.34
CA GLY A 73 -15.27 -2.72 -17.83
C GLY A 73 -14.62 -2.77 -16.44
N PRO A 74 -14.31 -1.60 -15.86
CA PRO A 74 -13.61 -1.49 -14.60
C PRO A 74 -14.43 -2.07 -13.44
N ARG A 75 -13.70 -2.55 -12.43
CA ARG A 75 -14.29 -2.89 -11.13
C ARG A 75 -14.62 -1.60 -10.39
N THR A 76 -15.76 -1.61 -9.71
CA THR A 76 -16.29 -0.45 -8.98
C THR A 76 -16.38 -0.76 -7.49
N LEU A 77 -16.90 -1.94 -7.15
CA LEU A 77 -16.98 -2.45 -5.79
C LEU A 77 -16.34 -3.84 -5.71
N ARG A 78 -15.86 -4.16 -4.51
CA ARG A 78 -15.38 -5.48 -4.11
C ARG A 78 -16.32 -6.13 -3.12
N LEU A 79 -16.50 -7.44 -3.25
CA LEU A 79 -17.14 -8.25 -2.23
C LEU A 79 -16.07 -8.97 -1.43
N CYS A 80 -16.15 -8.87 -0.11
CA CYS A 80 -15.22 -9.53 0.77
C CYS A 80 -15.86 -10.11 2.01
N SER A 81 -15.25 -11.16 2.53
CA SER A 81 -15.54 -11.72 3.84
C SER A 81 -14.33 -11.50 4.75
N ASP A 82 -14.57 -11.26 6.04
CA ASP A 82 -13.50 -11.31 7.03
C ASP A 82 -13.23 -12.77 7.45
N MET A 83 -12.27 -12.96 8.36
CA MET A 83 -11.91 -14.31 8.80
C MET A 83 -13.03 -14.99 9.62
N GLU A 84 -13.88 -14.21 10.29
CA GLU A 84 -14.97 -14.73 11.14
C GLU A 84 -16.05 -15.41 10.30
N TYR A 85 -16.30 -14.88 9.10
CA TYR A 85 -17.28 -15.42 8.15
C TYR A 85 -16.64 -16.25 7.02
N SER A 86 -15.38 -16.68 7.16
CA SER A 86 -14.60 -17.34 6.09
C SER A 86 -14.93 -18.82 5.85
N ALA A 87 -15.64 -19.48 6.77
CA ALA A 87 -15.90 -20.92 6.76
C ALA A 87 -16.75 -21.41 5.56
N ASP A 88 -17.30 -20.51 4.73
CA ASP A 88 -18.26 -20.83 3.66
C ASP A 88 -17.94 -20.13 2.32
N THR A 89 -16.67 -19.84 2.03
CA THR A 89 -16.21 -19.04 0.86
C THR A 89 -16.37 -19.72 -0.52
N GLY A 90 -17.14 -20.81 -0.61
CA GLY A 90 -17.31 -21.65 -1.80
C GLY A 90 -17.83 -20.97 -3.09
N ASN A 91 -18.20 -19.68 -3.08
CA ASN A 91 -18.75 -18.95 -4.24
C ASN A 91 -17.96 -17.71 -4.67
N GLY A 92 -16.63 -17.71 -4.53
CA GLY A 92 -15.79 -16.66 -5.13
C GLY A 92 -15.87 -15.29 -4.44
N ILE A 93 -16.18 -15.24 -3.14
CA ILE A 93 -15.99 -14.05 -2.29
C ILE A 93 -14.59 -14.11 -1.69
N GLN A 94 -13.85 -13.01 -1.80
CA GLN A 94 -12.45 -12.92 -1.38
C GLN A 94 -12.36 -12.68 0.14
N ILE A 95 -11.41 -13.32 0.80
CA ILE A 95 -11.02 -12.93 2.17
C ILE A 95 -10.27 -11.61 2.08
N SER A 96 -10.74 -10.57 2.78
CA SER A 96 -10.16 -9.23 2.73
C SER A 96 -10.57 -8.41 3.96
N PHE A 97 -10.05 -7.19 4.06
CA PHE A 97 -10.46 -6.21 5.05
C PHE A 97 -11.56 -5.29 4.47
N PRO A 98 -12.77 -5.29 5.05
CA PRO A 98 -13.81 -4.32 4.65
C PRO A 98 -13.40 -2.89 4.99
N VAL A 99 -12.67 -2.72 6.08
CA VAL A 99 -11.99 -1.48 6.48
C VAL A 99 -10.51 -1.81 6.64
N LEU A 100 -9.63 -1.08 5.95
CA LEU A 100 -8.20 -1.32 6.03
C LEU A 100 -7.66 -1.12 7.47
N PRO A 101 -6.66 -1.91 7.91
CA PRO A 101 -6.05 -1.75 9.24
C PRO A 101 -5.52 -0.34 9.47
N GLU A 102 -5.72 0.26 10.64
CA GLU A 102 -5.30 1.64 10.94
C GLU A 102 -3.89 1.98 10.44
N ALA A 103 -3.71 3.21 9.94
CA ALA A 103 -2.53 3.62 9.20
C ALA A 103 -1.23 3.46 10.01
N GLU A 104 -1.27 3.73 11.31
CA GLU A 104 -0.13 3.54 12.21
C GLU A 104 -0.36 2.39 13.21
N GLY A 105 -1.37 1.56 12.96
CA GLY A 105 -1.78 0.48 13.85
C GLY A 105 -0.96 -0.80 13.68
N PRO A 106 -0.90 -1.64 14.74
CA PRO A 106 -0.09 -2.87 14.74
C PRO A 106 -0.52 -3.88 13.67
N ALA A 107 -1.81 -3.90 13.31
CA ALA A 107 -2.34 -4.81 12.29
C ALA A 107 -1.77 -4.53 10.88
N ARG A 108 -1.52 -3.26 10.53
CA ARG A 108 -0.86 -2.90 9.26
C ARG A 108 0.56 -3.46 9.22
N PHE A 109 1.36 -3.19 10.26
CA PHE A 109 2.74 -3.67 10.31
C PHE A 109 2.83 -5.19 10.39
N ALA A 110 1.87 -5.86 11.05
CA ALA A 110 1.76 -7.32 11.01
C ALA A 110 1.54 -7.85 9.59
N LEU A 111 0.70 -7.18 8.79
CA LEU A 111 0.52 -7.51 7.37
C LEU A 111 1.81 -7.31 6.56
N LEU A 112 2.50 -6.18 6.74
CA LEU A 112 3.77 -5.92 6.03
C LEU A 112 4.83 -6.99 6.34
N ARG A 113 4.98 -7.36 7.62
CA ARG A 113 5.87 -8.45 8.03
C ARG A 113 5.44 -9.79 7.44
N ALA A 114 4.14 -10.06 7.38
CA ALA A 114 3.61 -11.28 6.77
C ALA A 114 3.91 -11.36 5.27
N TRP A 115 3.82 -10.24 4.52
CA TRP A 115 4.20 -10.21 3.11
C TRP A 115 5.69 -10.50 2.90
N LEU A 116 6.56 -9.87 3.70
CA LEU A 116 8.00 -10.10 3.63
C LEU A 116 8.34 -11.55 3.93
N ARG A 117 7.83 -12.09 5.05
CA ARG A 117 8.03 -13.50 5.42
C ARG A 117 7.51 -14.46 4.35
N TRP A 118 6.30 -14.24 3.84
CA TRP A 118 5.73 -15.08 2.79
C TRP A 118 6.59 -15.04 1.52
N CYS A 119 7.10 -13.86 1.15
CA CYS A 119 8.02 -13.71 0.03
C CYS A 119 9.36 -14.41 0.29
N ASP A 120 9.87 -14.40 1.52
CA ASP A 120 11.10 -15.12 1.92
C ASP A 120 10.94 -16.63 1.79
N GLU A 121 9.78 -17.17 2.20
CA GLU A 121 9.51 -18.60 2.24
C GLU A 121 9.07 -19.16 0.87
N SER A 122 8.39 -18.36 0.06
CA SER A 122 7.71 -18.83 -1.15
C SER A 122 8.37 -18.38 -2.46
N HIS A 123 9.26 -17.38 -2.43
CA HIS A 123 9.87 -16.81 -3.63
C HIS A 123 11.40 -16.76 -3.54
N GLU A 124 12.07 -16.72 -4.69
CA GLU A 124 13.53 -16.51 -4.75
C GLU A 124 13.93 -15.02 -4.69
N CYS A 125 13.00 -14.12 -4.35
CA CYS A 125 13.25 -12.67 -4.30
C CYS A 125 14.30 -12.28 -3.24
N ASN A 126 14.56 -13.14 -2.25
CA ASN A 126 15.56 -12.92 -1.20
C ASN A 126 16.81 -13.81 -1.34
N LYS A 127 16.88 -14.70 -2.34
CA LYS A 127 17.90 -15.76 -2.40
C LYS A 127 19.33 -15.22 -2.46
N TYR A 128 19.53 -14.12 -3.18
CA TYR A 128 20.82 -13.44 -3.27
C TYR A 128 21.29 -12.84 -1.94
N TYR A 129 20.40 -12.32 -1.08
CA TYR A 129 20.79 -11.82 0.25
C TYR A 129 21.39 -12.93 1.13
N VAL A 130 20.85 -14.14 1.02
CA VAL A 130 21.28 -15.29 1.84
C VAL A 130 22.59 -15.90 1.34
N GLU A 131 22.82 -15.89 0.02
CA GLU A 131 23.95 -16.60 -0.60
C GLU A 131 25.19 -15.72 -0.84
N SER A 132 25.04 -14.39 -0.94
CA SER A 132 26.17 -13.49 -1.20
C SER A 132 26.69 -12.83 0.08
N LYS A 133 28.02 -12.83 0.27
CA LYS A 133 28.68 -11.95 1.25
C LYS A 133 28.62 -10.52 0.70
N ILE A 134 27.46 -9.89 0.83
CA ILE A 134 27.22 -8.54 0.32
C ILE A 134 28.03 -7.56 1.16
N ALA A 135 28.83 -6.72 0.49
CA ALA A 135 29.46 -5.59 1.16
C ALA A 135 28.37 -4.61 1.58
N LEU A 136 28.30 -4.31 2.88
CA LEU A 136 27.40 -3.27 3.35
C LEU A 136 27.84 -1.92 2.77
N PRO A 137 26.91 -0.98 2.52
CA PRO A 137 27.26 0.39 2.18
C PRO A 137 28.20 0.98 3.23
N THR A 138 29.00 1.98 2.84
CA THR A 138 30.00 2.59 3.72
C THR A 138 29.40 3.09 5.04
N ARG A 139 28.16 3.56 5.02
CA ARG A 139 27.42 4.02 6.21
C ARG A 139 25.97 3.54 6.18
N LEU A 140 25.47 3.14 7.34
CA LEU A 140 24.09 2.73 7.59
C LEU A 140 23.60 3.35 8.91
N LEU A 141 22.30 3.65 8.98
CA LEU A 141 21.66 4.05 10.22
C LEU A 141 21.26 2.79 10.98
N HIS A 142 21.86 2.57 12.14
CA HIS A 142 21.36 1.57 13.08
C HIS A 142 20.16 2.15 13.82
N VAL A 143 18.96 1.66 13.52
CA VAL A 143 17.71 2.18 14.10
C VAL A 143 17.21 1.34 15.28
N GLY A 144 17.78 0.16 15.51
CA GLY A 144 17.39 -0.73 16.61
C GLY A 144 16.03 -1.40 16.40
N ASP A 145 15.47 -1.93 17.47
CA ASP A 145 14.15 -2.58 17.53
C ASP A 145 13.11 -1.62 18.14
N PRO A 146 11.79 -1.74 17.83
CA PRO A 146 10.73 -1.05 18.57
C PRO A 146 10.85 -1.10 20.09
N ASP A 147 11.46 -2.15 20.63
CA ASP A 147 11.64 -2.41 22.07
C ASP A 147 12.95 -1.81 22.64
N ASP A 148 13.74 -1.09 21.84
CA ASP A 148 15.01 -0.47 22.24
C ASP A 148 14.80 0.91 22.93
N PRO A 149 15.19 1.09 24.22
CA PRO A 149 14.80 2.24 25.05
C PRO A 149 15.57 3.55 24.78
N HIS A 150 16.39 3.66 23.73
CA HIS A 150 17.15 4.89 23.46
C HIS A 150 16.36 5.91 22.65
N TYR A 151 15.45 6.58 23.36
CA TYR A 151 14.80 7.82 22.98
C TYR A 151 15.58 8.98 23.63
N ASP A 152 16.28 9.79 22.84
CA ASP A 152 16.85 11.04 23.36
C ASP A 152 16.39 12.24 22.53
N SER A 153 15.85 13.22 23.24
CA SER A 153 15.29 14.45 22.73
C SER A 153 16.07 15.61 23.34
N ASP A 154 17.00 16.21 22.60
CA ASP A 154 17.16 17.67 22.65
C ASP A 154 17.98 18.29 21.51
N ALA A 155 17.54 19.52 21.20
CA ALA A 155 18.24 20.70 20.67
C ALA A 155 18.89 20.80 19.25
N LEU A 156 18.16 21.52 18.39
CA LEU A 156 18.41 22.89 17.86
C LEU A 156 19.46 23.17 16.74
N HIS A 157 18.91 23.67 15.61
CA HIS A 157 19.45 24.57 14.55
C HIS A 157 20.67 24.20 13.69
N LYS A 158 20.38 23.73 12.46
CA LYS A 158 20.63 24.39 11.15
C LYS A 158 20.52 23.32 10.05
N LYS A 159 19.35 23.19 9.42
CA LYS A 159 19.01 22.00 8.64
C LYS A 159 19.44 22.08 7.18
N GLN A 160 20.72 21.76 6.94
CA GLN A 160 20.97 20.79 5.88
C GLN A 160 20.68 19.41 6.48
N PHE A 161 19.60 18.78 6.05
CA PHE A 161 19.21 17.45 6.51
C PHE A 161 20.10 16.33 5.96
N CYS A 162 21.11 16.70 5.18
CA CYS A 162 22.08 15.80 4.62
C CYS A 162 23.39 15.78 5.41
N THR A 163 24.16 14.73 5.16
CA THR A 163 25.53 14.60 5.64
C THR A 163 26.45 15.46 4.78
N THR A 164 27.36 16.19 5.43
CA THR A 164 28.41 17.01 4.81
C THR A 164 29.74 16.64 5.45
N GLN A 165 30.85 17.03 4.82
CA GLN A 165 32.18 16.80 5.35
C GLN A 165 32.34 17.38 6.78
N ASP A 166 31.68 18.51 7.04
CA ASP A 166 31.75 19.19 8.34
C ASP A 166 30.96 18.48 9.44
N ASN A 167 29.85 17.81 9.09
CA ASN A 167 28.93 17.22 10.08
C ASN A 167 29.02 15.70 10.20
N VAL A 168 29.73 15.01 9.29
CA VAL A 168 29.81 13.53 9.28
C VAL A 168 30.35 12.98 10.59
N GLY A 169 31.39 13.59 11.18
CA GLY A 169 31.96 13.16 12.45
C GLY A 169 30.94 13.18 13.60
N GLN A 170 30.12 14.24 13.67
CA GLN A 170 29.03 14.34 14.64
C GLN A 170 27.95 13.29 14.37
N ARG A 171 27.52 13.14 13.10
CA ARG A 171 26.45 12.20 12.70
C ARG A 171 26.82 10.74 12.94
N MET A 172 28.10 10.38 12.91
CA MET A 172 28.57 9.03 13.27
C MET A 172 28.33 8.70 14.76
N GLY A 173 28.17 9.70 15.61
CA GLY A 173 27.74 9.53 17.01
C GLY A 173 26.23 9.37 17.19
N GLY A 174 25.44 9.44 16.12
CA GLY A 174 23.98 9.45 16.14
C GLY A 174 23.37 10.84 15.96
N PHE A 175 22.05 10.91 15.84
CA PHE A 175 21.28 12.15 15.84
C PHE A 175 19.90 11.93 16.48
N SER A 176 19.31 12.99 17.00
CA SER A 176 17.95 12.91 17.52
C SER A 176 16.95 12.73 16.39
N ILE A 177 16.03 11.77 16.53
CA ILE A 177 15.02 11.47 15.50
C ILE A 177 14.09 12.67 15.27
N SER A 178 13.78 13.45 16.32
CA SER A 178 12.95 14.65 16.19
C SER A 178 13.60 15.74 15.32
N ASP A 179 14.92 15.70 15.15
CA ASP A 179 15.63 16.60 14.25
C ASP A 179 15.54 16.17 12.79
N LEU A 180 15.03 14.99 12.47
CA LEU A 180 14.87 14.59 11.08
C LEU A 180 13.58 15.14 10.44
N PRO A 181 13.53 15.26 9.11
CA PRO A 181 12.28 15.48 8.39
C PRO A 181 11.29 14.36 8.69
N LYS A 182 9.98 14.67 8.67
CA LYS A 182 8.92 13.70 9.03
C LYS A 182 8.97 12.42 8.20
N THR A 183 9.28 12.50 6.90
CA THR A 183 9.45 11.33 6.02
C THR A 183 10.57 10.41 6.50
N PHE A 184 11.66 10.95 7.05
CA PHE A 184 12.75 10.12 7.56
C PHE A 184 12.38 9.51 8.92
N GLN A 185 11.65 10.25 9.76
CA GLN A 185 11.10 9.70 11.01
C GLN A 185 10.15 8.54 10.75
N ASP A 186 9.27 8.69 9.76
CA ASP A 186 8.35 7.64 9.33
C ASP A 186 9.12 6.42 8.78
N ALA A 187 10.17 6.64 7.98
CA ALA A 187 11.02 5.55 7.50
C ALA A 187 11.70 4.78 8.64
N ILE A 188 12.25 5.49 9.64
CA ILE A 188 12.82 4.86 10.84
C ILE A 188 11.77 4.04 11.59
N LYS A 189 10.57 4.59 11.79
CA LYS A 189 9.46 3.89 12.44
C LYS A 189 9.08 2.61 11.69
N VAL A 190 8.94 2.68 10.36
CA VAL A 190 8.64 1.51 9.53
C VAL A 190 9.75 0.48 9.64
N THR A 191 11.01 0.87 9.50
CA THR A 191 12.15 -0.06 9.58
C THR A 191 12.16 -0.82 10.90
N ARG A 192 11.93 -0.13 12.02
CA ARG A 192 11.74 -0.73 13.34
C ARG A 192 10.56 -1.71 13.37
N GLU A 193 9.38 -1.28 12.92
CA GLU A 193 8.18 -2.12 12.87
C GLU A 193 8.36 -3.37 11.99
N LEU A 194 9.20 -3.30 10.95
CA LEU A 194 9.57 -4.46 10.13
C LEU A 194 10.59 -5.37 10.80
N ARG A 195 11.10 -5.03 11.99
CA ARG A 195 12.13 -5.75 12.74
C ARG A 195 13.44 -5.88 11.95
N VAL A 196 13.79 -4.81 11.24
CA VAL A 196 15.05 -4.67 10.49
C VAL A 196 15.91 -3.63 11.21
N PRO A 197 17.17 -3.93 11.58
CA PRO A 197 17.96 -3.03 12.42
C PRO A 197 18.62 -1.86 11.67
N TYR A 198 18.68 -1.93 10.34
CA TYR A 198 19.42 -0.96 9.52
C TYR A 198 18.53 -0.26 8.49
N LEU A 199 18.77 1.03 8.32
CA LEU A 199 18.17 1.87 7.29
C LEU A 199 19.26 2.59 6.51
N TRP A 200 19.10 2.67 5.19
CA TRP A 200 19.94 3.49 4.32
C TRP A 200 19.08 4.60 3.70
N ILE A 201 19.53 5.84 3.85
CA ILE A 201 18.94 7.03 3.21
C ILE A 201 20.10 7.79 2.59
N ASP A 202 20.11 7.94 1.27
CA ASP A 202 21.18 8.57 0.48
C ASP A 202 21.73 9.87 1.11
N SER A 203 20.85 10.80 1.44
CA SER A 203 21.19 12.10 2.00
C SER A 203 21.83 12.02 3.39
N LEU A 204 21.58 10.96 4.15
CA LEU A 204 22.19 10.72 5.47
C LEU A 204 23.43 9.82 5.41
N CYS A 205 23.46 8.89 4.47
CA CYS A 205 24.51 7.88 4.35
C CYS A 205 25.64 8.29 3.39
N ILE A 206 25.45 9.33 2.58
CA ILE A 206 26.45 9.86 1.64
C ILE A 206 26.76 11.31 2.00
N ILE A 207 28.03 11.68 2.00
CA ILE A 207 28.50 13.06 2.11
C ILE A 207 28.08 13.80 0.82
N GLN A 208 27.14 14.73 0.96
CA GLN A 208 26.58 15.46 -0.17
C GLN A 208 27.43 16.68 -0.58
N TYR A 209 28.17 17.25 0.38
CA TYR A 209 28.92 18.50 0.18
C TYR A 209 30.17 18.55 1.06
N GLY A 210 31.19 19.30 0.62
CA GLY A 210 32.37 19.66 1.40
C GLY A 210 33.57 18.72 1.23
N ASP A 211 33.51 17.74 0.34
CA ASP A 211 34.54 16.72 0.10
C ASP A 211 35.00 16.64 -1.37
N ASP A 212 34.70 17.68 -2.17
CA ASP A 212 34.88 17.72 -3.62
C ASP A 212 34.08 16.63 -4.38
N GLY A 213 33.03 16.07 -3.77
CA GLY A 213 32.14 15.09 -4.40
C GLY A 213 32.71 13.66 -4.45
N LYS A 214 33.80 13.38 -3.74
CA LYS A 214 34.50 12.08 -3.76
C LYS A 214 33.62 10.95 -3.23
N ASP A 215 32.94 11.18 -2.12
CA ASP A 215 32.09 10.18 -1.48
C ASP A 215 30.83 9.93 -2.31
N TRP A 216 30.23 10.98 -2.87
CA TRP A 216 29.11 10.83 -3.80
C TRP A 216 29.51 10.06 -5.07
N GLU A 217 30.67 10.34 -5.66
CA GLU A 217 31.18 9.61 -6.84
C GLU A 217 31.43 8.12 -6.52
N HIS A 218 31.88 7.81 -5.31
CA HIS A 218 32.05 6.44 -4.85
C HIS A 218 30.71 5.73 -4.64
N GLU A 219 29.83 6.29 -3.81
CA GLU A 219 28.57 5.65 -3.40
C GLU A 219 27.56 5.58 -4.55
N SER A 220 27.56 6.55 -5.47
CA SER A 220 26.70 6.51 -6.67
C SER A 220 26.98 5.32 -7.58
N ARG A 221 28.24 4.87 -7.66
CA ARG A 221 28.63 3.66 -8.40
C ARG A 221 28.15 2.37 -7.73
N CYS A 222 27.90 2.42 -6.42
CA CYS A 222 27.44 1.29 -5.63
C CYS A 222 25.91 1.24 -5.45
N MET A 223 25.16 2.25 -5.92
CA MET A 223 23.69 2.29 -5.76
C MET A 223 23.00 1.02 -6.28
N GLU A 224 23.49 0.44 -7.39
CA GLU A 224 22.98 -0.83 -7.89
C GLU A 224 23.04 -1.93 -6.82
N GLU A 225 24.21 -2.08 -6.20
CA GLU A 225 24.43 -3.07 -5.15
C GLU A 225 23.57 -2.76 -3.92
N VAL A 226 23.45 -1.49 -3.52
CA VAL A 226 22.60 -1.08 -2.38
C VAL A 226 21.15 -1.49 -2.59
N PHE A 227 20.52 -1.08 -3.69
CA PHE A 227 19.10 -1.36 -3.94
C PHE A 227 18.82 -2.82 -4.26
N SER A 228 19.68 -3.47 -5.04
CA SER A 228 19.52 -4.89 -5.37
C SER A 228 19.75 -5.81 -4.17
N SER A 229 20.55 -5.38 -3.20
CA SER A 229 20.86 -6.14 -1.99
C SER A 229 20.01 -5.78 -0.78
N ALA A 230 19.28 -4.67 -0.83
CA ALA A 230 18.38 -4.27 0.25
C ALA A 230 17.39 -5.40 0.58
N TYR A 231 17.17 -5.64 1.88
CA TYR A 231 16.13 -6.56 2.30
C TYR A 231 14.77 -6.07 1.77
N CYS A 232 14.44 -4.80 1.93
CA CYS A 232 13.29 -4.20 1.27
C CYS A 232 13.53 -2.69 1.11
N THR A 233 12.98 -2.11 0.05
CA THR A 233 12.93 -0.67 -0.15
C THR A 233 11.61 -0.11 0.37
N ILE A 234 11.67 0.95 1.19
CA ILE A 234 10.49 1.70 1.61
C ILE A 234 10.30 2.86 0.63
N ALA A 235 9.20 2.87 -0.09
CA ALA A 235 8.83 3.96 -0.99
C ALA A 235 7.77 4.84 -0.32
N ALA A 236 8.15 6.07 0.04
CA ALA A 236 7.25 7.11 0.56
C ALA A 236 6.41 7.71 -0.57
N THR A 237 5.64 6.89 -1.28
CA THR A 237 4.96 7.23 -2.53
C THR A 237 4.01 8.42 -2.41
N SER A 238 3.35 8.59 -1.26
CA SER A 238 2.43 9.70 -0.97
C SER A 238 3.11 10.98 -0.48
N ALA A 239 4.38 10.93 -0.09
CA ALA A 239 5.09 12.08 0.45
C ALA A 239 5.45 13.05 -0.67
N VAL A 240 4.97 14.29 -0.58
CA VAL A 240 5.30 15.37 -1.54
C VAL A 240 6.73 15.88 -1.37
N ASP A 241 7.29 15.77 -0.16
CA ASP A 241 8.66 16.13 0.18
C ASP A 241 9.14 15.39 1.45
N SER A 242 10.34 15.71 1.93
CA SER A 242 10.91 15.09 3.13
C SER A 242 10.21 15.47 4.44
N ASN A 243 9.45 16.57 4.50
CA ASN A 243 8.77 17.04 5.70
C ASN A 243 7.30 16.59 5.78
N ALA A 244 6.74 16.03 4.71
CA ALA A 244 5.34 15.61 4.66
C ALA A 244 5.02 14.39 5.55
N GLY A 245 5.92 13.41 5.58
CA GLY A 245 5.56 12.07 6.09
C GLY A 245 4.75 11.26 5.08
N PHE A 246 4.53 9.98 5.39
CA PHE A 246 3.83 9.05 4.50
C PHE A 246 2.99 7.98 5.21
N LEU A 247 3.00 7.94 6.55
CA LEU A 247 2.24 6.93 7.28
C LEU A 247 0.74 7.19 7.31
N ALA A 248 0.33 8.44 7.47
CA ALA A 248 -1.07 8.84 7.47
C ALA A 248 -1.71 8.62 6.09
N ARG A 249 -3.00 8.25 6.08
CA ARG A 249 -3.77 8.07 4.85
C ARG A 249 -5.15 8.69 4.97
N ASN A 250 -5.65 9.23 3.87
CA ASN A 250 -6.96 9.87 3.77
C ASN A 250 -7.94 8.87 3.18
N GLY A 251 -8.43 7.93 3.99
CA GLY A 251 -9.33 6.89 3.50
C GLY A 251 -10.45 6.55 4.46
N SER A 252 -11.68 6.95 4.13
CA SER A 252 -12.88 6.31 4.66
C SER A 252 -13.34 5.24 3.66
N SER A 253 -13.29 3.97 4.04
CA SER A 253 -13.88 2.90 3.23
C SER A 253 -15.37 2.84 3.52
N GLU A 254 -16.20 3.34 2.60
CA GLU A 254 -17.63 3.04 2.62
C GLU A 254 -17.81 1.54 2.36
N TYR A 255 -18.60 0.89 3.22
CA TYR A 255 -18.96 -0.51 3.05
C TYR A 255 -20.43 -0.73 3.43
N VAL A 256 -20.99 -1.82 2.91
CA VAL A 256 -22.31 -2.33 3.27
C VAL A 256 -22.16 -3.77 3.70
N HIS A 257 -22.72 -4.11 4.85
CA HIS A 257 -22.85 -5.50 5.28
C HIS A 257 -24.10 -6.11 4.64
N VAL A 258 -23.94 -7.25 4.00
CA VAL A 258 -24.97 -7.90 3.18
C VAL A 258 -25.12 -9.36 3.60
N GLN A 259 -26.35 -9.85 3.50
CA GLN A 259 -26.67 -11.25 3.64
C GLN A 259 -27.35 -11.74 2.36
N ASP A 260 -26.86 -12.82 1.76
CA ASP A 260 -27.48 -13.41 0.56
C ASP A 260 -28.65 -14.35 0.90
N ALA A 261 -29.33 -14.84 -0.14
CA ALA A 261 -30.42 -15.80 -0.03
C ALA A 261 -30.04 -17.11 0.69
N SER A 262 -28.76 -17.48 0.69
CA SER A 262 -28.20 -18.63 1.41
C SER A 262 -27.81 -18.31 2.86
N ARG A 263 -28.16 -17.11 3.36
CA ARG A 263 -27.83 -16.58 4.69
C ARG A 263 -26.35 -16.32 4.95
N ARG A 264 -25.51 -16.34 3.92
CA ARG A 264 -24.09 -16.03 4.07
C ARG A 264 -23.89 -14.54 4.25
N GLN A 265 -22.97 -14.18 5.13
CA GLN A 265 -22.69 -12.79 5.46
C GLN A 265 -21.36 -12.36 4.84
N PHE A 266 -21.36 -11.18 4.23
CA PHE A 266 -20.18 -10.58 3.63
C PHE A 266 -20.35 -9.07 3.52
N TYR A 267 -19.29 -8.40 3.09
CA TYR A 267 -19.24 -6.96 2.92
C TYR A 267 -19.10 -6.62 1.44
N ILE A 268 -19.70 -5.50 1.05
CA ILE A 268 -19.47 -4.88 -0.25
C ILE A 268 -18.83 -3.52 -0.01
N CYS A 269 -17.63 -3.33 -0.54
CA CYS A 269 -16.78 -2.18 -0.27
C CYS A 269 -16.39 -1.49 -1.58
N ALA A 270 -16.03 -0.21 -1.51
CA ALA A 270 -15.39 0.47 -2.64
C ALA A 270 -14.14 -0.29 -3.09
N ASP A 271 -13.96 -0.46 -4.41
CA ASP A 271 -12.70 -0.96 -4.94
C ASP A 271 -11.67 0.18 -4.92
N ILE A 272 -10.52 -0.07 -4.29
CA ILE A 272 -9.45 0.93 -4.08
C ILE A 272 -8.11 0.44 -4.63
N ASP A 273 -8.08 -0.73 -5.26
CA ASP A 273 -6.88 -1.37 -5.80
C ASP A 273 -6.53 -0.74 -7.15
N ASP A 274 -5.67 0.28 -7.12
CA ASP A 274 -5.28 1.06 -8.30
C ASP A 274 -3.79 1.37 -8.31
N TYR A 275 -2.97 0.33 -8.44
CA TYR A 275 -1.52 0.44 -8.44
C TYR A 275 -0.98 1.41 -9.51
N GLY A 276 -1.63 1.46 -10.67
CA GLY A 276 -1.22 2.34 -11.77
C GLY A 276 -1.30 3.82 -11.38
N ASN A 277 -2.41 4.25 -10.77
CA ASN A 277 -2.54 5.63 -10.31
C ASN A 277 -1.80 5.89 -9.00
N ASP A 278 -1.87 4.97 -8.03
CA ASP A 278 -1.32 5.16 -6.70
C ASP A 278 0.21 5.10 -6.66
N VAL A 279 0.82 4.33 -7.57
CA VAL A 279 2.27 4.11 -7.61
C VAL A 279 2.85 4.56 -8.94
N GLU A 280 2.46 3.96 -10.07
CA GLU A 280 3.16 4.20 -11.35
C GLU A 280 3.12 5.66 -11.80
N LYS A 281 1.99 6.34 -11.57
CA LYS A 281 1.80 7.77 -11.89
C LYS A 281 2.10 8.71 -10.71
N ALA A 282 2.53 8.18 -9.57
CA ALA A 282 2.85 9.01 -8.40
C ALA A 282 4.05 9.93 -8.68
N GLN A 283 4.06 11.11 -8.05
CA GLN A 283 5.13 12.09 -8.17
C GLN A 283 6.52 11.51 -7.89
N LEU A 284 6.63 10.56 -6.94
CA LEU A 284 7.89 9.89 -6.64
C LEU A 284 8.50 9.25 -7.90
N ASN A 285 7.68 8.60 -8.72
CA ASN A 285 8.12 7.90 -9.94
C ASN A 285 8.38 8.82 -11.14
N THR A 286 8.10 10.13 -11.04
CA THR A 286 8.50 11.10 -12.09
C THR A 286 9.96 11.54 -11.94
N ARG A 287 10.64 11.16 -10.86
CA ARG A 287 12.06 11.48 -10.62
C ARG A 287 12.93 10.42 -11.30
N ALA A 288 13.82 10.85 -12.18
CA ALA A 288 14.66 9.95 -12.99
C ALA A 288 15.43 8.90 -12.14
N TRP A 289 15.96 9.31 -10.99
CA TRP A 289 16.71 8.44 -10.08
C TRP A 289 15.84 7.32 -9.48
N VAL A 290 14.58 7.62 -9.13
CA VAL A 290 13.66 6.65 -8.52
C VAL A 290 13.36 5.47 -9.43
N MET A 291 13.41 5.67 -10.76
CA MET A 291 13.22 4.57 -11.70
C MET A 291 14.30 3.50 -11.53
N GLN A 292 15.56 3.89 -11.34
CA GLN A 292 16.65 2.94 -11.09
C GLN A 292 16.44 2.22 -9.76
N GLU A 293 16.13 2.96 -8.69
CA GLU A 293 15.88 2.42 -7.35
C GLU A 293 14.78 1.34 -7.37
N ARG A 294 13.64 1.63 -8.03
CA ARG A 294 12.50 0.71 -8.12
C ARG A 294 12.78 -0.51 -8.98
N VAL A 295 13.54 -0.37 -10.08
CA VAL A 295 13.90 -1.49 -10.95
C VAL A 295 14.88 -2.43 -10.27
N LEU A 296 15.80 -1.88 -9.49
CA LEU A 296 16.84 -2.64 -8.79
C LEU A 296 16.34 -3.31 -7.52
N ALA A 297 15.42 -2.67 -6.81
CA ALA A 297 14.81 -3.23 -5.61
C ALA A 297 14.04 -4.51 -5.92
N ARG A 298 14.38 -5.61 -5.22
CA ARG A 298 13.69 -6.89 -5.37
C ARG A 298 12.33 -6.94 -4.68
N ARG A 299 12.17 -6.10 -3.67
CA ARG A 299 10.99 -5.95 -2.81
C ARG A 299 10.83 -4.49 -2.46
N THR A 300 9.66 -3.93 -2.71
CA THR A 300 9.33 -2.54 -2.39
C THR A 300 8.00 -2.48 -1.66
N ILE A 301 7.95 -1.77 -0.53
CA ILE A 301 6.71 -1.43 0.15
C ILE A 301 6.39 0.02 -0.19
N HIS A 302 5.33 0.23 -0.96
CA HIS A 302 4.83 1.55 -1.35
C HIS A 302 3.79 2.03 -0.36
N PHE A 303 4.09 3.13 0.32
CA PHE A 303 3.14 3.85 1.15
C PHE A 303 2.44 4.91 0.28
N SER A 304 1.32 4.55 -0.34
CA SER A 304 0.50 5.47 -1.16
C SER A 304 -0.51 6.23 -0.29
N ALA A 305 -1.21 7.19 -0.88
CA ALA A 305 -2.19 8.01 -0.18
C ALA A 305 -3.46 7.22 0.19
N ASN A 306 -3.75 6.14 -0.55
CA ASN A 306 -4.98 5.35 -0.41
C ASN A 306 -4.74 4.03 0.35
N GLN A 307 -3.63 3.34 0.07
CA GLN A 307 -3.25 2.09 0.72
C GLN A 307 -1.76 1.78 0.60
N THR A 308 -1.33 0.70 1.22
CA THR A 308 0.02 0.14 1.08
C THR A 308 0.04 -0.93 0.00
N TYR A 309 1.09 -0.95 -0.79
CA TYR A 309 1.34 -2.01 -1.75
C TYR A 309 2.68 -2.69 -1.45
N PHE A 310 2.73 -4.00 -1.59
CA PHE A 310 3.97 -4.75 -1.65
C PHE A 310 4.22 -5.17 -3.10
N GLU A 311 5.30 -4.70 -3.69
CA GLU A 311 5.78 -5.09 -5.02
C GLU A 311 6.98 -6.03 -4.84
N CYS A 312 6.96 -7.18 -5.52
CA CYS A 312 8.12 -8.05 -5.64
C CYS A 312 8.18 -8.68 -7.04
N GLY A 313 9.19 -9.50 -7.30
CA GLY A 313 9.38 -10.18 -8.60
C GLY A 313 8.23 -11.11 -9.03
N LYS A 314 7.25 -11.39 -8.16
CA LYS A 314 6.06 -12.22 -8.48
C LYS A 314 4.77 -11.42 -8.66
N GLY A 315 4.78 -10.11 -8.46
CA GLY A 315 3.62 -9.24 -8.67
C GLY A 315 3.44 -8.21 -7.55
N VAL A 316 2.24 -7.62 -7.52
CA VAL A 316 1.85 -6.58 -6.56
C VAL A 316 0.75 -7.11 -5.64
N TYR A 317 0.86 -6.81 -4.35
CA TYR A 317 -0.05 -7.26 -3.29
C TYR A 317 -0.60 -6.02 -2.58
N CYS A 318 -1.93 -5.92 -2.50
CA CYS A 318 -2.66 -4.79 -1.93
C CYS A 318 -3.03 -5.07 -0.48
N GLU A 319 -3.19 -4.04 0.37
CA GLU A 319 -3.67 -4.22 1.75
C GLU A 319 -5.03 -4.92 1.82
N THR A 320 -5.83 -4.81 0.76
CA THR A 320 -7.08 -5.54 0.54
C THR A 320 -6.90 -7.05 0.32
N LEU A 321 -5.69 -7.58 0.43
CA LEU A 321 -5.32 -8.98 0.15
C LEU A 321 -5.54 -9.38 -1.32
N THR A 322 -5.72 -8.41 -2.22
CA THR A 322 -5.76 -8.63 -3.66
C THR A 322 -4.34 -8.78 -4.19
N ARG A 323 -4.14 -9.71 -5.13
CA ARG A 323 -2.91 -9.79 -5.93
C ARG A 323 -3.19 -9.23 -7.32
N MET A 324 -2.42 -8.23 -7.72
CA MET A 324 -2.43 -7.67 -9.07
C MET A 324 -1.30 -8.29 -9.89
N LYS A 325 -1.59 -8.64 -11.14
CA LYS A 325 -0.56 -9.06 -12.10
C LYS A 325 0.11 -7.81 -12.65
N ARG A 326 1.45 -7.85 -12.68
CA ARG A 326 2.28 -6.86 -13.37
C ARG A 326 2.30 -7.16 -14.86
#